data_AF-A0A5C8VIN4-F1
#
_entry.id   AF-A0A5C8VIN4-F1
#
_cell.length_a   1.000
_cell.length_b   1.000
_cell.length_c   1.000
_cell.angle_alpha   90.00
_cell.angle_beta   90.00
_cell.angle_gamma   90.00
#
_symmetry.space_group_name_H-M   'P 1'
#
loop_
_entity.id
_entity.type
_entity.pdbx_description
1 polymer ?
#
loop_
_entity_poly.entity_id
_entity_poly.type
_entity_poly.pdbx_seq_one_letter_code
_entity_poly.pdbx_strand_id
1 'polypeptide(L)'
;MATAVATGGAGGGTGTGGVATSRQILSGGLATGGGDLTADRTITVPKAAQSDVAAGTDDAKALTSLSVAARFALLAPLSSPALTGTPTAPTAAAGTNTTQLATTSFVGAAVAAIPAVQYAAQTLTTAQQAQARTNIGAGTGNGNGTASVTAYSISGASGYRRWSDGFIEQWGQTSVAGDTFITYPLTFPNACKSAVASPLGNTSDALSCMVDGIGQSSFGARVRDVAAGGGITSPTAIVAWHAVGY
;
A
#
# COMPACT_ATOMS: atom_id res chain seq x y z
N MET A 1 60.48 -8.81 106.60
CA MET A 1 59.95 -10.17 106.84
C MET A 1 58.45 -10.08 106.65
N ALA A 2 57.93 -10.40 105.45
CA ALA A 2 57.44 -11.74 105.06
C ALA A 2 56.23 -12.13 105.94
N THR A 3 55.04 -12.46 105.42
CA THR A 3 54.80 -13.45 104.37
C THR A 3 53.38 -13.29 103.81
N ALA A 4 53.25 -13.33 102.48
CA ALA A 4 51.99 -13.58 101.80
C ALA A 4 51.63 -15.06 101.88
N VAL A 5 50.35 -15.41 102.04
CA VAL A 5 49.84 -16.71 101.63
C VAL A 5 48.57 -16.47 100.82
N ALA A 6 48.74 -16.48 99.49
CA ALA A 6 47.68 -16.86 98.59
C ALA A 6 47.55 -18.39 98.64
N THR A 7 46.34 -18.90 98.88
CA THR A 7 45.96 -20.23 98.43
C THR A 7 44.91 -20.07 97.37
N GLY A 8 45.36 -20.09 96.12
CA GLY A 8 44.51 -20.42 95.00
C GLY A 8 44.00 -21.84 95.16
N GLY A 9 42.69 -22.02 95.03
CA GLY A 9 42.10 -23.31 94.69
C GLY A 9 42.14 -23.47 93.17
N ALA A 10 43.21 -24.11 92.67
CA ALA A 10 43.22 -24.72 91.35
C ALA A 10 43.10 -26.24 91.55
N GLY A 11 42.12 -26.84 90.87
CA GLY A 11 41.94 -28.28 90.74
C GLY A 11 40.47 -28.55 90.41
N GLY A 12 40.09 -29.24 89.35
CA GLY A 12 40.80 -30.04 88.35
C GLY A 12 39.67 -30.76 87.60
N GLY A 13 39.59 -30.58 86.29
CA GLY A 13 38.35 -30.77 85.54
C GLY A 13 37.87 -32.21 85.36
N THR A 14 36.55 -32.36 85.22
CA THR A 14 35.90 -33.49 84.52
C THR A 14 34.54 -33.03 83.95
N GLY A 15 34.48 -32.83 82.62
CA GLY A 15 33.25 -32.78 81.82
C GLY A 15 32.31 -31.61 82.10
N THR A 16 32.44 -30.48 81.42
CA THR A 16 31.97 -30.29 80.05
C THR A 16 32.52 -28.93 79.63
N GLY A 17 33.03 -28.76 78.41
CA GLY A 17 33.51 -27.46 77.91
C GLY A 17 32.36 -26.47 77.72
N GLY A 18 31.72 -26.06 78.81
CA GLY A 18 30.59 -25.16 78.83
C GLY A 18 31.04 -23.77 78.38
N VAL A 19 30.30 -23.19 77.45
CA VAL A 19 30.51 -21.82 76.99
C VAL A 19 30.29 -20.87 78.17
N ALA A 20 31.17 -19.90 78.37
CA ALA A 20 31.03 -18.93 79.45
C ALA A 20 29.69 -18.17 79.35
N THR A 21 28.93 -18.12 80.45
CA THR A 21 27.58 -17.53 80.57
C THR A 21 27.54 -16.00 80.48
N SER A 22 28.68 -15.38 80.14
CA SER A 22 28.78 -13.95 79.84
C SER A 22 28.79 -13.69 78.33
N ARG A 23 28.83 -14.74 77.50
CA ARG A 23 28.81 -14.62 76.04
C ARG A 23 27.36 -14.61 75.56
N GLN A 24 27.03 -13.69 74.67
CA GLN A 24 25.69 -13.50 74.14
C GLN A 24 25.69 -13.57 72.62
N ILE A 25 24.56 -13.99 72.05
CA ILE A 25 24.22 -13.81 70.64
C ILE A 25 23.32 -12.57 70.56
N LEU A 26 23.85 -11.49 70.00
CA LEU A 26 23.09 -10.29 69.70
C LEU A 26 22.53 -10.42 68.27
N SER A 27 21.21 -10.35 68.13
CA SER A 27 20.51 -10.29 66.84
C SER A 27 19.98 -8.88 66.58
N GLY A 28 19.73 -8.56 65.31
CA GLY A 28 19.18 -7.26 64.87
C GLY A 28 18.95 -7.25 63.37
N GLY A 29 18.06 -6.36 62.90
CA GLY A 29 17.66 -6.28 61.50
C GLY A 29 16.86 -7.52 61.05
N LEU A 30 17.40 -8.28 60.10
CA LEU A 30 16.75 -9.44 59.47
C LEU A 30 16.62 -10.67 60.39
N ALA A 31 17.31 -10.66 61.53
CA ALA A 31 17.34 -11.78 62.47
C ALA A 31 16.76 -11.37 63.81
N THR A 32 15.92 -12.22 64.40
CA THR A 32 15.34 -12.08 65.74
C THR A 32 15.71 -13.28 66.61
N GLY A 33 15.56 -13.15 67.94
CA GLY A 33 15.96 -14.17 68.91
C GLY A 33 17.38 -13.96 69.46
N GLY A 34 18.07 -15.04 69.86
CA GLY A 34 19.37 -14.96 70.52
C GLY A 34 19.29 -14.87 72.06
N GLY A 35 20.27 -14.21 72.68
CA GLY A 35 20.41 -14.09 74.14
C GLY A 35 21.68 -14.74 74.70
N ASP A 36 21.73 -14.95 76.02
CA ASP A 36 22.85 -15.58 76.71
C ASP A 36 22.99 -17.08 76.36
N LEU A 37 24.23 -17.56 76.28
CA LEU A 37 24.61 -18.93 75.90
C LEU A 37 24.49 -19.96 77.03
N THR A 38 23.67 -19.68 78.06
CA THR A 38 23.34 -20.61 79.14
C THR A 38 22.45 -21.79 78.70
N ALA A 39 21.87 -21.74 77.49
CA ALA A 39 21.20 -22.87 76.84
C ALA A 39 21.15 -22.71 75.30
N ASP A 40 20.55 -23.66 74.57
CA ASP A 40 20.48 -23.69 73.08
C ASP A 40 19.71 -22.52 72.48
N ARG A 41 20.34 -21.63 71.71
CA ARG A 41 19.70 -20.41 71.19
C ARG A 41 19.16 -20.57 69.79
N THR A 42 17.93 -20.10 69.60
CA THR A 42 17.27 -20.02 68.29
C THR A 42 17.40 -18.60 67.75
N ILE A 43 17.90 -18.50 66.52
CA ILE A 43 17.86 -17.29 65.72
C ILE A 43 16.82 -17.52 64.61
N THR A 44 15.88 -16.60 64.48
CA THR A 44 14.86 -16.65 63.43
C THR A 44 15.17 -15.62 62.37
N VAL A 45 15.17 -16.03 61.11
CA VAL A 45 15.27 -15.15 59.94
C VAL A 45 13.97 -15.28 59.16
N PRO A 46 13.01 -14.35 59.33
CA PRO A 46 11.75 -14.41 58.61
C PRO A 46 11.98 -14.32 57.10
N LYS A 47 11.38 -15.25 56.34
CA LYS A 47 11.42 -15.23 54.88
C LYS A 47 10.38 -14.24 54.34
N ALA A 48 10.76 -13.44 53.35
CA ALA A 48 9.85 -12.62 52.56
C ALA A 48 8.92 -13.49 51.69
N ALA A 49 7.61 -13.24 51.78
CA ALA A 49 6.60 -13.74 50.86
C ALA A 49 6.60 -12.94 49.55
N GLN A 50 6.02 -13.48 48.49
CA GLN A 50 5.98 -12.81 47.18
C GLN A 50 5.31 -11.43 47.22
N SER A 51 4.32 -11.27 48.10
CA SER A 51 3.64 -9.99 48.38
C SER A 51 4.55 -8.98 49.07
N ASP A 52 5.38 -9.42 50.03
CA ASP A 52 6.35 -8.56 50.72
C ASP A 52 7.39 -8.02 49.72
N VAL A 53 7.89 -8.90 48.84
CA VAL A 53 8.82 -8.52 47.77
C VAL A 53 8.19 -7.56 46.76
N ALA A 54 6.90 -7.74 46.45
CA ALA A 54 6.18 -6.87 45.52
C ALA A 54 5.89 -5.49 46.13
N ALA A 55 5.59 -5.42 47.43
CA ALA A 55 5.37 -4.17 48.15
C ALA A 55 6.67 -3.39 48.32
N GLY A 56 7.79 -4.07 48.58
CA GLY A 56 9.12 -3.45 48.70
C GLY A 56 9.27 -2.53 49.92
N THR A 57 8.41 -2.66 50.94
CA THR A 57 8.39 -1.79 52.12
C THR A 57 8.87 -2.46 53.41
N ASP A 58 9.09 -3.78 53.41
CA ASP A 58 9.46 -4.56 54.60
C ASP A 58 10.99 -4.81 54.61
N ASP A 59 11.69 -4.20 55.56
CA ASP A 59 13.14 -4.32 55.77
C ASP A 59 13.52 -5.39 56.81
N ALA A 60 12.53 -6.06 57.42
CA ALA A 60 12.74 -7.05 58.48
C ALA A 60 12.70 -8.51 57.98
N LYS A 61 12.47 -8.74 56.67
CA LYS A 61 12.38 -10.08 56.08
C LYS A 61 13.47 -10.34 55.04
N ALA A 62 14.03 -11.56 55.07
CA ALA A 62 15.06 -11.99 54.16
C ALA A 62 14.50 -12.52 52.83
N LEU A 63 15.11 -12.09 51.72
CA LEU A 63 14.92 -12.68 50.40
C LEU A 63 15.66 -14.00 50.28
N THR A 64 15.11 -14.94 49.49
CA THR A 64 15.78 -16.20 49.14
C THR A 64 16.19 -16.22 47.67
N SER A 65 17.23 -16.97 47.31
CA SER A 65 17.68 -17.11 45.91
C SER A 65 16.54 -17.56 44.97
N LEU A 66 15.63 -18.41 45.46
CA LEU A 66 14.44 -18.83 44.71
C LEU A 66 13.48 -17.65 44.45
N SER A 67 13.22 -16.80 45.45
CA SER A 67 12.36 -15.63 45.27
C SER A 67 12.95 -14.61 44.31
N VAL A 68 14.27 -14.44 44.34
CA VAL A 68 15.01 -13.57 43.42
C VAL A 68 14.97 -14.12 41.99
N ALA A 69 15.23 -15.42 41.81
CA ALA A 69 15.14 -16.08 40.50
C ALA A 69 13.73 -15.97 39.89
N ALA A 70 12.68 -16.15 40.70
CA ALA A 70 11.30 -16.02 40.25
C ALA A 70 10.93 -14.59 39.81
N ARG A 71 11.56 -13.55 40.38
CA ARG A 71 11.40 -12.16 39.92
C ARG A 71 12.10 -11.92 38.59
N PHE A 72 13.34 -12.41 38.46
CA PHE A 72 14.09 -12.30 37.20
C PHE A 72 13.42 -13.03 36.04
N ALA A 73 12.73 -14.13 36.30
CA ALA A 73 11.95 -14.85 35.28
C ALA A 73 10.78 -14.03 34.69
N LEU A 74 10.33 -12.95 35.34
CA LEU A 74 9.24 -12.10 34.86
C LEU A 74 9.72 -10.90 34.02
N LEU A 75 11.02 -10.59 34.06
CA LEU A 75 11.62 -9.49 33.31
C LEU A 75 11.84 -9.90 31.86
N ALA A 76 11.65 -8.96 30.94
CA ALA A 76 11.99 -9.18 29.54
C ALA A 76 13.52 -9.17 29.34
N PRO A 77 14.08 -9.97 28.40
CA PRO A 77 15.49 -9.90 28.05
C PRO A 77 15.89 -8.50 27.57
N LEU A 78 17.09 -8.04 27.95
CA LEU A 78 17.60 -6.74 27.50
C LEU A 78 17.87 -6.72 25.98
N SER A 79 18.43 -7.82 25.46
CA SER A 79 18.65 -7.99 24.03
C SER A 79 17.40 -8.60 23.40
N SER A 80 16.85 -7.90 22.40
CA SER A 80 15.71 -8.37 21.60
C SER A 80 14.53 -8.90 22.44
N PRO A 81 13.95 -8.09 23.34
CA PRO A 81 12.80 -8.50 24.14
C PRO A 81 11.63 -8.92 23.24
N ALA A 82 11.05 -10.10 23.49
CA ALA A 82 9.77 -10.48 22.91
C ALA A 82 8.64 -9.81 23.68
N LEU A 83 7.95 -8.86 23.06
CA LEU A 83 6.78 -8.20 23.66
C LEU A 83 5.52 -9.07 23.46
N THR A 84 4.70 -9.20 24.49
CA THR A 84 3.43 -9.94 24.45
C THR A 84 2.28 -9.04 24.94
N GLY A 85 1.04 -9.40 24.60
CA GLY A 85 -0.14 -8.59 24.94
C GLY A 85 -0.24 -7.29 24.12
N THR A 86 -0.70 -6.20 24.75
CA THR A 86 -0.80 -4.86 24.14
C THR A 86 0.17 -3.90 24.83
N PRO A 87 1.47 -3.90 24.45
CA PRO A 87 2.45 -2.99 25.03
C PRO A 87 2.08 -1.54 24.76
N THR A 88 2.24 -0.69 25.79
CA THR A 88 2.02 0.75 25.68
C THR A 88 3.36 1.47 25.61
N ALA A 89 3.41 2.56 24.84
CA ALA A 89 4.57 3.45 24.75
C ALA A 89 4.07 4.90 24.57
N PRO A 90 4.87 5.92 24.94
CA PRO A 90 4.52 7.31 24.70
C PRO A 90 4.34 7.59 23.21
N THR A 91 3.30 8.34 22.84
CA THR A 91 3.08 8.76 21.44
C THR A 91 3.98 9.94 21.11
N ALA A 92 4.85 9.78 20.12
CA ALA A 92 5.75 10.83 19.66
C ALA A 92 4.99 11.96 18.94
N ALA A 93 5.57 13.17 18.93
CA ALA A 93 5.06 14.27 18.13
C ALA A 93 5.25 14.00 16.63
N ALA A 94 4.39 14.60 15.78
CA ALA A 94 4.50 14.47 14.32
C ALA A 94 5.87 14.93 13.80
N GLY A 95 6.41 14.23 12.80
CA GLY A 95 7.72 14.53 12.21
C GLY A 95 8.93 14.04 13.03
N THR A 96 8.72 13.34 14.15
CA THR A 96 9.81 12.74 14.93
C THR A 96 10.55 11.67 14.11
N ASN A 97 11.88 11.81 13.99
CA ASN A 97 12.76 10.86 13.32
C ASN A 97 13.91 10.46 14.25
N THR A 98 13.67 9.45 15.09
CA THR A 98 14.63 8.94 16.07
C THR A 98 14.50 7.41 16.19
N THR A 99 15.25 6.79 17.09
CA THR A 99 15.19 5.35 17.38
C THR A 99 14.07 4.95 18.37
N GLN A 100 13.17 5.88 18.74
CA GLN A 100 12.02 5.59 19.60
C GLN A 100 11.05 4.60 18.94
N LEU A 101 10.42 3.72 19.73
CA LEU A 101 9.33 2.87 19.27
C LEU A 101 8.15 3.70 18.75
N ALA A 102 7.69 3.40 17.53
CA ALA A 102 6.50 4.03 16.95
C ALA A 102 5.21 3.41 17.51
N THR A 103 4.30 4.22 18.05
CA THR A 103 2.98 3.77 18.48
C THR A 103 2.01 3.68 17.29
N THR A 104 0.95 2.87 17.42
CA THR A 104 -0.11 2.79 16.41
C THR A 104 -0.81 4.13 16.20
N SER A 105 -0.94 4.94 17.25
CA SER A 105 -1.49 6.30 17.16
C SER A 105 -0.60 7.23 16.34
N PHE A 106 0.72 7.19 16.53
CA PHE A 106 1.67 7.95 15.72
C PHE A 106 1.60 7.55 14.24
N VAL A 107 1.62 6.24 13.94
CA VAL A 107 1.54 5.74 12.57
C VAL A 107 0.19 6.10 11.93
N GLY A 108 -0.92 5.96 12.66
CA GLY A 108 -2.24 6.35 12.18
C GLY A 108 -2.32 7.84 11.82
N ALA A 109 -1.77 8.71 12.67
CA ALA A 109 -1.69 10.14 12.38
C ALA A 109 -0.79 10.44 11.16
N ALA A 110 0.35 9.77 11.05
CA ALA A 110 1.26 9.93 9.91
C ALA A 110 0.62 9.50 8.58
N VAL A 111 -0.09 8.36 8.57
CA VAL A 111 -0.81 7.87 7.38
C VAL A 111 -1.99 8.77 7.02
N ALA A 112 -2.75 9.24 8.00
CA ALA A 112 -3.86 10.18 7.75
C ALA A 112 -3.39 11.54 7.21
N ALA A 113 -2.15 11.93 7.53
CA ALA A 113 -1.52 13.13 7.00
C ALA A 113 -1.02 12.99 5.55
N ILE A 114 -0.98 11.78 4.99
CA ILE A 114 -0.65 11.58 3.57
C ILE A 114 -1.76 12.24 2.75
N PRO A 115 -1.47 13.30 1.97
CA PRO A 115 -2.47 13.89 1.10
C PRO A 115 -2.95 12.80 0.15
N ALA A 116 -4.27 12.59 0.07
CA ALA A 116 -4.81 11.82 -1.04
C ALA A 116 -4.26 12.45 -2.33
N VAL A 117 -3.72 11.63 -3.23
CA VAL A 117 -3.49 12.07 -4.61
C VAL A 117 -4.87 12.32 -5.19
N GLN A 118 -5.35 13.54 -4.96
CA GLN A 118 -6.57 14.06 -5.54
C GLN A 118 -6.26 14.21 -7.02
N TYR A 119 -6.67 13.22 -7.82
CA TYR A 119 -7.12 13.49 -9.19
C TYR A 119 -8.43 14.30 -9.11
N ALA A 120 -8.42 15.43 -8.41
CA ALA A 120 -9.57 16.31 -8.34
C ALA A 120 -9.86 16.80 -9.75
N ALA A 121 -11.13 16.87 -10.11
CA ALA A 121 -11.56 17.59 -11.30
C ALA A 121 -10.96 19.00 -11.23
N GLN A 122 -9.99 19.27 -12.10
CA GLN A 122 -9.38 20.59 -12.18
C GLN A 122 -10.46 21.57 -12.67
N THR A 123 -10.81 22.53 -11.83
CA THR A 123 -11.64 23.65 -12.29
C THR A 123 -10.72 24.60 -13.06
N LEU A 124 -10.62 24.40 -14.36
CA LEU A 124 -9.85 25.27 -15.24
C LEU A 124 -10.45 26.68 -15.22
N THR A 125 -9.59 27.70 -15.13
CA THR A 125 -10.00 29.10 -15.30
C THR A 125 -10.58 29.32 -16.70
N THR A 126 -11.39 30.36 -16.88
CA THR A 126 -11.98 30.72 -18.19
C THR A 126 -10.91 30.88 -19.28
N ALA A 127 -9.71 31.37 -18.93
CA ALA A 127 -8.58 31.51 -19.84
C ALA A 127 -7.98 30.15 -20.25
N GLN A 128 -7.78 29.24 -19.29
CA GLN A 128 -7.30 27.88 -19.58
C GLN A 128 -8.31 27.07 -20.40
N GLN A 129 -9.60 27.25 -20.13
CA GLN A 129 -10.66 26.67 -20.96
C GLN A 129 -10.62 27.21 -22.39
N ALA A 130 -10.38 28.51 -22.58
CA ALA A 130 -10.23 29.10 -23.91
C ALA A 130 -9.02 28.54 -24.65
N GLN A 131 -7.89 28.38 -23.97
CA GLN A 131 -6.66 27.82 -24.53
C GLN A 131 -6.79 26.32 -24.87
N ALA A 132 -7.56 25.56 -24.08
CA ALA A 132 -7.89 24.17 -24.39
C ALA A 132 -8.80 24.06 -25.63
N ARG A 133 -9.76 24.98 -25.79
CA ARG A 133 -10.64 25.05 -26.98
C ARG A 133 -9.88 25.38 -28.26
N THR A 134 -8.84 26.22 -28.20
CA THR A 134 -8.02 26.53 -29.39
C THR A 134 -7.15 25.36 -29.82
N ASN A 135 -6.72 24.50 -28.89
CA ASN A 135 -5.80 23.39 -29.19
C ASN A 135 -6.52 22.11 -29.67
N ILE A 136 -7.82 21.94 -29.38
CA ILE A 136 -8.59 20.73 -29.72
C ILE A 136 -9.65 20.98 -30.82
N GLY A 137 -9.98 22.24 -31.10
CA GLY A 137 -10.95 22.64 -32.12
C GLY A 137 -12.27 23.14 -31.54
N ALA A 138 -12.87 24.15 -32.17
CA ALA A 138 -14.13 24.73 -31.77
C ALA A 138 -15.30 23.84 -32.20
N GLY A 139 -15.82 23.00 -31.31
CA GLY A 139 -17.09 22.30 -31.51
C GLY A 139 -18.25 23.29 -31.37
N THR A 140 -18.74 23.84 -32.47
CA THR A 140 -20.01 24.58 -32.49
C THR A 140 -21.16 23.57 -32.43
N GLY A 141 -21.93 23.54 -31.34
CA GLY A 141 -23.27 22.90 -31.35
C GLY A 141 -23.62 21.91 -30.23
N ASN A 142 -22.71 21.51 -29.33
CA ASN A 142 -23.08 20.66 -28.20
C ASN A 142 -23.15 21.51 -26.92
N GLY A 143 -24.36 21.87 -26.48
CA GLY A 143 -24.65 22.79 -25.37
C GLY A 143 -24.18 22.36 -23.98
N ASN A 144 -23.15 21.52 -23.87
CA ASN A 144 -22.57 21.05 -22.61
C ASN A 144 -21.04 21.25 -22.53
N GLY A 145 -20.45 22.07 -23.40
CA GLY A 145 -19.05 22.52 -23.24
C GLY A 145 -17.99 21.41 -23.17
N THR A 146 -18.32 20.20 -23.62
CA THR A 146 -17.40 19.07 -23.66
C THR A 146 -16.47 19.23 -24.86
N ALA A 147 -15.16 19.27 -24.63
CA ALA A 147 -14.16 19.21 -25.68
C ALA A 147 -14.34 17.89 -26.43
N SER A 148 -14.87 17.96 -27.64
CA SER A 148 -15.20 16.81 -28.46
C SER A 148 -14.13 16.69 -29.54
N VAL A 149 -13.28 15.66 -29.43
CA VAL A 149 -12.60 15.05 -30.59
C VAL A 149 -13.60 14.15 -31.34
N THR A 150 -14.88 14.53 -31.36
CA THR A 150 -15.88 13.87 -32.17
C THR A 150 -16.05 14.76 -33.38
N ALA A 151 -15.16 14.56 -34.35
CA ALA A 151 -15.52 14.80 -35.73
C ALA A 151 -16.88 14.12 -35.94
N TYR A 152 -17.84 14.83 -36.52
CA TYR A 152 -19.21 14.40 -36.84
C TYR A 152 -19.31 13.07 -37.64
N SER A 153 -18.20 12.39 -37.88
CA SER A 153 -18.01 11.30 -38.83
C SER A 153 -17.87 9.90 -38.20
N ILE A 154 -17.54 9.77 -36.91
CA ILE A 154 -17.20 8.43 -36.35
C ILE A 154 -18.43 7.57 -36.02
N SER A 155 -19.63 8.15 -35.99
CA SER A 155 -20.89 7.44 -35.73
C SER A 155 -21.78 7.24 -36.96
N GLY A 156 -21.39 7.80 -38.11
CA GLY A 156 -22.14 7.68 -39.37
C GLY A 156 -21.62 6.55 -40.24
N ALA A 157 -22.49 5.98 -41.08
CA ALA A 157 -22.11 5.00 -42.09
C ALA A 157 -21.15 5.58 -43.15
N SER A 158 -20.96 6.91 -43.22
CA SER A 158 -19.92 7.57 -44.02
C SER A 158 -19.45 8.85 -43.30
N GLY A 159 -18.17 9.16 -43.40
CA GLY A 159 -17.56 10.26 -42.66
C GLY A 159 -16.11 10.57 -43.05
N TYR A 160 -15.54 11.60 -42.43
CA TYR A 160 -14.15 12.01 -42.64
C TYR A 160 -13.48 12.58 -41.38
N ARG A 161 -12.15 12.57 -41.35
CA ARG A 161 -11.29 13.29 -40.40
C ARG A 161 -10.25 14.09 -41.17
N ARG A 162 -9.94 15.30 -40.68
CA ARG A 162 -8.83 16.14 -41.17
C ARG A 162 -7.79 16.34 -40.08
N TRP A 163 -6.53 16.42 -40.46
CA TRP A 163 -5.41 16.74 -39.59
C TRP A 163 -4.87 18.13 -39.90
N SER A 164 -4.14 18.71 -38.94
CA SER A 164 -3.56 20.06 -39.06
C SER A 164 -2.45 20.15 -40.12
N ASP A 165 -1.88 19.02 -40.53
CA ASP A 165 -0.90 18.90 -41.61
C ASP A 165 -1.54 18.86 -43.01
N GLY A 166 -2.87 18.94 -43.10
CA GLY A 166 -3.62 18.91 -44.36
C GLY A 166 -3.99 17.50 -44.82
N PHE A 167 -3.59 16.44 -44.10
CA PHE A 167 -4.03 15.09 -44.39
C PHE A 167 -5.53 14.93 -44.13
N ILE A 168 -6.20 14.17 -44.98
CA ILE A 168 -7.63 13.88 -44.91
C ILE A 168 -7.84 12.39 -45.08
N GLU A 169 -8.64 11.80 -44.20
CA GLU A 169 -9.07 10.41 -44.20
C GLU A 169 -10.59 10.39 -44.26
N GLN A 170 -11.16 9.55 -45.11
CA GLN A 170 -12.59 9.41 -45.31
C GLN A 170 -12.97 7.93 -45.34
N TRP A 171 -14.15 7.60 -44.86
CA TRP A 171 -14.68 6.25 -44.84
C TRP A 171 -16.15 6.23 -45.19
N GLY A 172 -16.63 5.06 -45.61
CA GLY A 172 -18.06 4.84 -45.64
C GLY A 172 -18.48 3.44 -46.04
N GLN A 173 -19.79 3.24 -46.04
CA GLN A 173 -20.50 2.07 -46.53
C GLN A 173 -21.58 2.53 -47.49
N THR A 174 -21.56 2.04 -48.73
CA THR A 174 -22.50 2.47 -49.77
C THR A 174 -23.02 1.26 -50.52
N SER A 175 -24.34 1.19 -50.74
CA SER A 175 -24.92 0.18 -51.63
C SER A 175 -24.56 0.51 -53.07
N VAL A 176 -23.82 -0.38 -53.73
CA VAL A 176 -23.35 -0.23 -55.10
C VAL A 176 -24.10 -1.23 -55.98
N ALA A 177 -24.77 -0.74 -57.01
CA ALA A 177 -25.38 -1.55 -58.05
C ALA A 177 -24.62 -1.35 -59.37
N GLY A 178 -24.01 -2.42 -59.89
CA GLY A 178 -23.23 -2.37 -61.13
C GLY A 178 -21.95 -1.53 -61.01
N ASP A 179 -21.65 -0.75 -62.03
CA ASP A 179 -20.51 0.18 -62.08
C ASP A 179 -21.00 1.59 -61.74
N THR A 180 -20.61 2.10 -60.57
CA THR A 180 -21.05 3.43 -60.11
C THR A 180 -19.90 4.21 -59.48
N PHE A 181 -20.10 5.51 -59.29
CA PHE A 181 -19.19 6.35 -58.52
C PHE A 181 -19.70 6.52 -57.09
N ILE A 182 -18.85 6.24 -56.11
CA ILE A 182 -19.09 6.58 -54.72
C ILE A 182 -18.58 8.00 -54.49
N THR A 183 -19.45 8.89 -54.00
CA THR A 183 -19.10 10.28 -53.69
C THR A 183 -18.57 10.38 -52.28
N TYR A 184 -17.44 11.07 -52.09
CA TYR A 184 -16.88 11.30 -50.76
C TYR A 184 -17.76 12.28 -49.97
N PRO A 185 -17.85 12.11 -48.63
CA PRO A 185 -18.45 13.10 -47.74
C PRO A 185 -17.84 14.50 -47.87
N LEU A 186 -16.56 14.55 -48.27
CA LEU A 186 -15.83 15.77 -48.53
C LEU A 186 -15.02 15.64 -49.83
N THR A 187 -15.11 16.63 -50.71
CA THR A 187 -14.15 16.77 -51.83
C THR A 187 -12.74 17.04 -51.29
N PHE A 188 -11.77 16.20 -51.65
CA PHE A 188 -10.36 16.45 -51.36
C PHE A 188 -9.93 17.76 -52.04
N PRO A 189 -9.42 18.76 -51.29
CA PRO A 189 -9.06 20.07 -51.85
C PRO A 189 -8.08 20.02 -53.01
N ASN A 190 -7.18 19.03 -53.03
CA ASN A 190 -6.20 18.86 -54.09
C ASN A 190 -6.32 17.50 -54.77
N ALA A 191 -6.24 16.40 -54.02
CA ALA A 191 -6.28 15.06 -54.58
C ALA A 191 -6.60 13.97 -53.55
N CYS A 192 -7.43 13.00 -53.96
CA CYS A 192 -7.42 11.68 -53.35
C CYS A 192 -6.16 10.92 -53.80
N LYS A 193 -5.40 10.36 -52.85
CA LYS A 193 -4.16 9.61 -53.12
C LYS A 193 -4.36 8.12 -53.13
N SER A 194 -5.33 7.61 -52.37
CA SER A 194 -5.67 6.20 -52.35
C SER A 194 -7.12 6.04 -51.93
N ALA A 195 -7.82 5.13 -52.60
CA ALA A 195 -9.13 4.64 -52.19
C ALA A 195 -9.09 3.11 -52.24
N VAL A 196 -9.61 2.48 -51.20
CA VAL A 196 -9.78 1.04 -51.10
C VAL A 196 -11.23 0.74 -50.80
N ALA A 197 -11.74 -0.34 -51.36
CA ALA A 197 -13.13 -0.74 -51.26
C ALA A 197 -13.23 -2.25 -51.08
N SER A 198 -14.13 -2.70 -50.23
CA SER A 198 -14.37 -4.09 -49.92
C SER A 198 -15.87 -4.34 -49.87
N PRO A 199 -16.42 -5.23 -50.72
CA PRO A 199 -17.82 -5.57 -50.66
C PRO A 199 -18.12 -6.36 -49.38
N LEU A 200 -19.32 -6.16 -48.85
CA LEU A 200 -19.87 -6.83 -47.67
C LEU A 200 -21.02 -7.71 -48.12
N GLY A 201 -20.86 -9.02 -47.94
CA GLY A 201 -21.83 -10.03 -48.33
C GLY A 201 -21.17 -11.41 -48.33
N ASN A 202 -21.94 -12.45 -48.04
CA ASN A 202 -21.49 -13.83 -47.87
C ASN A 202 -22.27 -14.83 -48.74
N THR A 203 -22.93 -14.35 -49.80
CA THR A 203 -23.80 -15.18 -50.64
C THR A 203 -23.10 -15.78 -51.86
N SER A 204 -21.81 -15.50 -52.06
CA SER A 204 -21.08 -15.89 -53.27
C SER A 204 -19.66 -16.38 -53.02
N ASP A 205 -19.14 -17.21 -53.92
CA ASP A 205 -17.83 -17.88 -53.79
C ASP A 205 -16.63 -16.92 -53.97
N ALA A 206 -16.77 -15.81 -54.72
CA ALA A 206 -15.74 -14.78 -54.86
C ALA A 206 -16.30 -13.39 -55.23
N LEU A 207 -16.77 -12.65 -54.23
CA LEU A 207 -17.24 -11.26 -54.37
C LEU A 207 -16.06 -10.27 -54.22
N SER A 208 -15.89 -9.37 -55.19
CA SER A 208 -14.84 -8.34 -55.18
C SER A 208 -15.37 -6.98 -55.63
N CYS A 209 -14.72 -5.90 -55.18
CA CYS A 209 -14.97 -4.54 -55.65
C CYS A 209 -13.66 -3.98 -56.22
N MET A 210 -13.67 -3.63 -57.51
CA MET A 210 -12.55 -2.89 -58.11
C MET A 210 -12.75 -1.40 -57.88
N VAL A 211 -11.64 -0.70 -57.64
CA VAL A 211 -11.57 0.76 -57.51
C VAL A 211 -10.87 1.33 -58.73
N ASP A 212 -11.50 2.31 -59.38
CA ASP A 212 -10.90 3.07 -60.46
C ASP A 212 -11.36 4.53 -60.46
N GLY A 213 -10.93 5.32 -61.45
CA GLY A 213 -11.43 6.69 -61.64
C GLY A 213 -11.33 7.59 -60.40
N ILE A 214 -10.26 7.46 -59.60
CA ILE A 214 -10.09 8.19 -58.35
C ILE A 214 -9.96 9.69 -58.65
N GLY A 215 -11.03 10.45 -58.37
CA GLY A 215 -11.10 11.89 -58.47
C GLY A 215 -11.06 12.57 -57.10
N GLN A 216 -11.22 13.91 -57.09
CA GLN A 216 -11.26 14.68 -55.84
C GLN A 216 -12.57 14.50 -55.07
N SER A 217 -13.69 14.27 -55.77
CA SER A 217 -15.03 14.17 -55.17
C SER A 217 -15.59 12.75 -55.13
N SER A 218 -15.01 11.82 -55.88
CA SER A 218 -15.52 10.45 -55.98
C SER A 218 -14.45 9.47 -56.47
N PHE A 219 -14.77 8.18 -56.40
CA PHE A 219 -14.06 7.11 -57.09
C PHE A 219 -15.07 6.12 -57.69
N GLY A 220 -14.66 5.41 -58.73
CA GLY A 220 -15.45 4.33 -59.32
C GLY A 220 -15.36 3.07 -58.47
N ALA A 221 -16.51 2.49 -58.16
CA ALA A 221 -16.65 1.23 -57.45
C ALA A 221 -17.39 0.23 -58.36
N ARG A 222 -16.72 -0.89 -58.65
CA ARG A 222 -17.22 -1.90 -59.59
C ARG A 222 -17.29 -3.25 -58.89
N VAL A 223 -18.49 -3.66 -58.51
CA VAL A 223 -18.71 -4.94 -57.84
C VAL A 223 -18.79 -6.05 -58.89
N ARG A 224 -18.02 -7.12 -58.70
CA ARG A 224 -18.05 -8.33 -59.52
C ARG A 224 -18.20 -9.55 -58.63
N ASP A 225 -18.99 -10.50 -59.11
CA ASP A 225 -19.15 -11.79 -58.47
C ASP A 225 -18.89 -12.91 -59.47
N VAL A 226 -18.13 -13.92 -59.04
CA VAL A 226 -17.90 -15.15 -59.80
C VAL A 226 -18.83 -16.22 -59.25
N ALA A 227 -19.87 -16.52 -60.01
CA ALA A 227 -20.84 -17.55 -59.64
C ALA A 227 -20.23 -18.95 -59.76
N ALA A 228 -20.77 -19.91 -59.00
CA ALA A 228 -20.47 -21.34 -59.15
C ALA A 228 -20.72 -21.78 -60.61
N GLY A 229 -19.65 -22.02 -61.37
CA GLY A 229 -19.69 -22.23 -62.82
C GLY A 229 -18.84 -21.25 -63.64
N GLY A 230 -18.20 -20.27 -63.00
CA GLY A 230 -17.20 -19.38 -63.62
C GLY A 230 -17.78 -18.14 -64.34
N GLY A 231 -19.10 -17.94 -64.25
CA GLY A 231 -19.75 -16.76 -64.82
C GLY A 231 -19.50 -15.51 -63.97
N ILE A 232 -19.19 -14.38 -64.62
CA ILE A 232 -19.01 -13.09 -63.95
C ILE A 232 -20.32 -12.30 -64.02
N THR A 233 -20.84 -11.90 -62.87
CA THR A 233 -22.04 -11.04 -62.74
C THR A 233 -21.70 -9.73 -62.02
N SER A 234 -22.59 -8.74 -62.13
CA SER A 234 -22.46 -7.44 -61.44
C SER A 234 -23.61 -7.27 -60.45
N PRO A 235 -23.53 -7.87 -59.26
CA PRO A 235 -24.61 -7.81 -58.28
C PRO A 235 -24.67 -6.45 -57.58
N THR A 236 -25.77 -6.23 -56.85
CA THR A 236 -25.84 -5.14 -55.87
C THR A 236 -25.25 -5.60 -54.55
N ALA A 237 -24.26 -4.88 -54.02
CA ALA A 237 -23.65 -5.19 -52.73
C ALA A 237 -23.35 -3.91 -51.94
N ILE A 238 -23.32 -4.01 -50.61
CA ILE A 238 -22.82 -2.93 -49.76
C ILE A 238 -21.29 -2.94 -49.87
N VAL A 239 -20.68 -1.80 -50.14
CA VAL A 239 -19.23 -1.66 -50.23
C VAL A 239 -18.76 -0.80 -49.07
N ALA A 240 -17.95 -1.37 -48.17
CA ALA A 240 -17.18 -0.61 -47.21
C ALA A 240 -15.93 -0.05 -47.89
N TRP A 241 -15.62 1.22 -47.67
CA TRP A 241 -14.53 1.88 -48.34
C TRP A 241 -13.80 2.85 -47.44
N HIS A 242 -12.56 3.13 -47.82
CA HIS A 242 -11.65 4.03 -47.13
C HIS A 242 -10.82 4.80 -48.15
N ALA A 243 -10.67 6.11 -47.98
CA ALA A 243 -9.93 6.97 -48.88
C ALA A 243 -9.10 8.01 -48.15
N VAL A 244 -7.92 8.32 -48.67
CA VAL A 244 -6.98 9.28 -48.07
C VAL A 244 -6.46 10.28 -49.10
N GLY A 245 -6.14 11.49 -48.68
CA GLY A 245 -5.73 12.58 -49.56
C GLY A 245 -5.47 13.89 -48.83
N TYR A 246 -5.46 15.00 -49.58
CA TYR A 246 -5.28 16.37 -49.10
C TYR A 246 -5.88 17.39 -50.08
#